data_AF-A0A6P8IU37-F1
#
_entry.id   AF-A0A6P8IU37-F1
#
_cell.length_a   1.000
_cell.length_b   1.000
_cell.length_c   1.000
_cell.angle_alpha   90.00
_cell.angle_beta   90.00
_cell.angle_gamma   90.00
#
_symmetry.space_group_name_H-M   'P 1'
#
loop_
_entity.id
_entity.type
_entity.pdbx_description
1 polymer ?
#
loop_
_entity_poly.entity_id
_entity_poly.type
_entity_poly.pdbx_seq_one_letter_code
_entity_poly.pdbx_strand_id
1 'polypeptide(L)'
;MLHSCTPEPNKNLVLKAFKERDSDIHVLVATIAFGMSIYCKGVHRTIHFGPSKNIESYIQESGQAGRDGEQSSLFILYQGLMLNHVNKDIKEYLKTACCRRKHLLGSFDLASQVINPSPMHLCCDICAKKCSCKSLECGVLTKFPYEQQTSSVSERSRDITEEQLDMV
;
A
#
# COMPACT_ATOMS: atom_id res chain seq x y z
N MET A 1 -0.75 -6.97 -15.48
CA MET A 1 -0.36 -7.63 -14.22
C MET A 1 1.01 -8.26 -14.42
N LEU A 2 1.88 -8.23 -13.40
CA LEU A 2 3.19 -8.88 -13.42
C LEU A 2 3.33 -9.89 -12.29
N HIS A 3 3.79 -11.08 -12.63
CA HIS A 3 4.11 -12.16 -11.69
C HIS A 3 5.27 -12.99 -12.24
N SER A 4 5.74 -13.96 -11.45
CA SER A 4 6.88 -14.82 -11.80
C SER A 4 6.74 -15.55 -13.13
N CYS A 5 5.52 -15.92 -13.52
CA CYS A 5 5.24 -16.65 -14.75
C CYS A 5 4.80 -15.75 -15.92
N THR A 6 4.94 -14.42 -15.81
CA THR A 6 4.64 -13.53 -16.94
C THR A 6 5.70 -13.73 -18.04
N PRO A 7 5.31 -14.02 -19.29
CA PRO A 7 6.27 -14.18 -20.40
C PRO A 7 7.14 -12.94 -20.59
N GLU A 8 8.42 -13.13 -20.90
CA GLU A 8 9.39 -12.04 -21.05
C GLU A 8 8.97 -10.95 -22.06
N PRO A 9 8.35 -11.28 -23.22
CA PRO A 9 7.85 -10.25 -24.14
C PRO A 9 6.80 -9.34 -23.47
N ASN A 10 5.86 -9.93 -22.74
CA ASN A 10 4.80 -9.19 -22.05
C ASN A 10 5.37 -8.35 -20.90
N LYS A 11 6.34 -8.92 -20.17
CA LYS A 11 7.05 -8.20 -19.12
C LYS A 11 7.73 -6.95 -19.68
N ASN A 12 8.47 -7.06 -20.78
CA ASN A 12 9.14 -5.93 -21.41
C ASN A 12 8.16 -4.85 -21.89
N LEU A 13 7.05 -5.25 -22.51
CA LEU A 13 6.00 -4.33 -22.96
C LEU A 13 5.38 -3.56 -21.79
N VAL A 14 4.95 -4.26 -20.75
CA VAL A 14 4.34 -3.65 -19.55
C VAL A 14 5.32 -2.70 -18.87
N LEU A 15 6.60 -3.09 -18.76
CA LEU A 15 7.62 -2.25 -18.12
C LEU A 15 8.00 -1.03 -18.93
N LYS A 16 8.06 -1.14 -20.26
CA LYS A 16 8.29 0.01 -21.13
C LYS A 16 7.13 1.00 -21.00
N ALA A 17 5.91 0.50 -21.18
CA ALA A 17 4.70 1.31 -21.07
C ALA A 17 4.56 1.94 -19.68
N PHE A 18 4.85 1.24 -18.59
CA PHE A 18 4.72 1.81 -17.23
C PHE A 18 5.80 2.86 -16.90
N LYS A 19 6.92 2.89 -17.63
CA LYS A 19 7.99 3.89 -17.42
C LYS A 19 7.73 5.21 -18.14
N GLU A 20 7.00 5.17 -19.25
CA GLU A 20 6.73 6.34 -20.09
C GLU A 20 5.58 7.15 -19.47
N ARG A 21 5.75 8.48 -19.33
CA ARG A 21 4.72 9.36 -18.73
C ARG A 21 3.45 9.46 -19.58
N ASP A 22 3.61 9.43 -20.89
CA ASP A 22 2.52 9.60 -21.88
C ASP A 22 1.91 8.26 -22.32
N SER A 23 2.07 7.22 -21.50
CA SER A 23 1.57 5.87 -21.75
C SER A 23 0.22 5.63 -21.07
N ASP A 24 -0.55 4.71 -21.63
CA ASP A 24 -1.87 4.32 -21.14
C ASP A 24 -1.81 3.51 -19.82
N ILE A 25 -0.63 3.03 -19.40
CA ILE A 25 -0.48 2.24 -18.17
C ILE A 25 -0.09 3.12 -16.99
N HIS A 26 -1.09 3.54 -16.21
CA HIS A 26 -0.87 4.30 -14.97
C HIS A 26 -0.81 3.42 -13.71
N VAL A 27 -1.37 2.20 -13.76
CA VAL A 27 -1.45 1.30 -12.61
C VAL A 27 -0.83 -0.05 -12.96
N LEU A 28 0.09 -0.48 -12.11
CA LEU A 28 0.76 -1.76 -12.24
C LEU A 28 0.44 -2.64 -11.05
N VAL A 29 -0.29 -3.73 -11.30
CA VAL A 29 -0.55 -4.78 -10.31
C VAL A 29 0.56 -5.81 -10.43
N ALA A 30 1.32 -6.02 -9.36
CA ALA A 30 2.42 -6.97 -9.34
C ALA A 30 2.53 -7.74 -8.01
N THR A 31 3.08 -8.95 -8.07
CA THR A 31 3.46 -9.72 -6.88
C THR A 31 4.89 -9.37 -6.43
N ILE A 32 5.35 -9.95 -5.31
CA ILE A 32 6.71 -9.75 -4.75
C ILE A 32 7.82 -10.01 -5.81
N ALA A 33 7.54 -10.83 -6.84
CA ALA A 33 8.44 -11.09 -7.97
C ALA A 33 8.81 -9.84 -8.80
N PHE A 34 8.17 -8.70 -8.53
CA PHE A 34 8.48 -7.40 -9.13
C PHE A 34 9.81 -6.78 -8.61
N GLY A 35 10.39 -7.30 -7.53
CA GLY A 35 11.38 -6.60 -6.69
C GLY A 35 12.82 -6.43 -7.17
N MET A 36 13.27 -6.99 -8.30
CA MET A 36 14.72 -6.97 -8.65
C MET A 36 15.14 -6.08 -9.83
N SER A 37 14.28 -5.80 -10.82
CA SER A 37 14.78 -5.39 -12.14
C SER A 37 14.36 -3.99 -12.61
N ILE A 38 13.56 -3.26 -11.84
CA ILE A 38 12.80 -2.13 -12.40
C ILE A 38 13.07 -0.86 -11.61
N TYR A 39 13.89 -0.02 -12.23
CA TYR A 39 14.11 1.36 -11.80
C TYR A 39 13.06 2.26 -12.49
N CYS A 40 11.86 2.33 -11.92
CA CYS A 40 10.86 3.33 -12.31
C CYS A 40 10.95 4.52 -11.34
N LYS A 41 11.40 5.67 -11.83
CA LYS A 41 11.57 6.88 -11.00
C LYS A 41 10.25 7.54 -10.59
N GLY A 42 9.24 7.50 -11.46
CA GLY A 42 7.97 8.24 -11.29
C GLY A 42 6.85 7.51 -10.54
N VAL A 43 7.19 6.59 -9.62
CA VAL A 43 6.18 5.89 -8.82
C VAL A 43 5.95 6.66 -7.52
N HIS A 44 4.82 7.35 -7.42
CA HIS A 44 4.49 8.18 -6.24
C HIS A 44 3.45 7.56 -5.30
N ARG A 45 2.81 6.46 -5.71
CA ARG A 45 1.80 5.77 -4.90
C ARG A 45 1.97 4.27 -4.98
N THR A 46 2.16 3.65 -3.81
CA THR A 46 2.23 2.18 -3.67
C THR A 46 1.14 1.70 -2.73
N ILE A 47 0.42 0.65 -3.13
CA ILE A 47 -0.65 0.04 -2.35
C ILE A 47 -0.30 -1.43 -2.16
N HIS A 48 -0.09 -1.85 -0.92
CA HIS A 48 0.04 -3.25 -0.55
C HIS A 48 -1.35 -3.82 -0.29
N PHE A 49 -1.79 -4.76 -1.12
CA PHE A 49 -3.03 -5.51 -0.92
C PHE A 49 -2.72 -6.75 -0.09
N GLY A 50 -2.87 -6.63 1.23
CA GLY A 50 -2.29 -7.52 2.22
C GLY A 50 -0.92 -7.01 2.67
N PRO A 51 -0.57 -7.17 3.97
CA PRO A 51 0.75 -6.78 4.45
C PRO A 51 1.82 -7.77 3.98
N SER A 52 3.04 -7.27 3.82
CA SER A 52 4.20 -8.11 3.53
C SER A 52 4.47 -9.10 4.66
N LYS A 53 5.26 -10.14 4.36
CA LYS A 53 5.54 -11.23 5.33
C LYS A 53 6.23 -10.74 6.61
N ASN A 54 7.14 -9.78 6.48
CA ASN A 54 7.92 -9.17 7.56
C ASN A 54 8.24 -7.70 7.25
N ILE A 55 8.80 -6.97 8.22
CA ILE A 55 9.16 -5.54 8.09
C ILE A 55 10.20 -5.31 6.98
N GLU A 56 11.21 -6.18 6.85
CA GLU A 56 12.27 -6.03 5.84
C GLU A 56 11.71 -6.07 4.42
N SER A 57 10.86 -7.06 4.13
CA SER A 57 10.18 -7.19 2.83
C SER A 57 9.31 -5.95 2.58
N TYR A 58 8.58 -5.49 3.58
CA TYR A 58 7.78 -4.27 3.46
C TYR A 58 8.65 -3.04 3.12
N ILE A 59 9.81 -2.87 3.77
CA ILE A 59 10.72 -1.76 3.49
C ILE A 59 11.28 -1.84 2.06
N GLN A 60 11.66 -3.04 1.61
CA GLN A 60 12.17 -3.24 0.26
C GLN A 60 11.08 -3.00 -0.81
N GLU A 61 9.87 -3.47 -0.58
CA GLU A 61 8.71 -3.28 -1.48
C GLU A 61 8.28 -1.82 -1.53
N SER A 62 8.19 -1.15 -0.37
CA SER A 62 7.86 0.27 -0.25
C SER A 62 8.90 1.21 -0.82
N GLY A 63 10.19 0.89 -0.67
CA GLY A 63 11.33 1.69 -1.16
C GLY A 63 11.46 1.79 -2.68
N GLN A 64 10.49 1.26 -3.43
CA GLN A 64 10.39 1.45 -4.88
C GLN A 64 9.73 2.77 -5.26
N ALA A 65 8.92 3.36 -4.36
CA ALA A 65 8.30 4.65 -4.58
C ALA A 65 9.26 5.82 -4.27
N GLY A 66 9.04 6.97 -4.90
CA GLY A 66 9.73 8.24 -4.58
C GLY A 66 11.23 8.25 -4.89
N ARG A 67 11.69 7.47 -5.88
CA ARG A 67 13.11 7.41 -6.27
C ARG A 67 13.61 8.64 -7.01
N ASP A 68 12.70 9.52 -7.43
CA ASP A 68 13.00 10.85 -7.96
C ASP A 68 13.11 11.93 -6.87
N GLY A 69 12.88 11.58 -5.59
CA GLY A 69 12.94 12.51 -4.46
C GLY A 69 11.62 13.23 -4.19
N GLU A 70 10.59 13.00 -5.00
CA GLU A 70 9.29 13.62 -4.82
C GLU A 70 8.45 12.90 -3.75
N GLN A 71 7.55 13.66 -3.12
CA GLN A 71 6.69 13.14 -2.07
C GLN A 71 5.82 11.98 -2.59
N SER A 72 5.87 10.87 -1.87
CA SER A 72 5.17 9.64 -2.22
C SER A 72 4.27 9.16 -1.08
N SER A 73 3.24 8.39 -1.41
CA SER A 73 2.26 7.86 -0.48
C SER A 73 2.23 6.34 -0.52
N LEU A 74 2.16 5.72 0.65
CA LEU A 74 2.15 4.27 0.79
C LEU A 74 1.00 3.83 1.66
N PHE A 75 0.27 2.83 1.16
CA PHE A 75 -0.90 2.29 1.83
C PHE A 75 -0.74 0.78 2.00
N ILE A 76 -1.17 0.27 3.16
CA ILE A 76 -1.36 -1.17 3.40
C ILE A 76 -2.84 -1.37 3.65
N LEU A 77 -3.49 -2.14 2.77
CA LEU A 77 -4.86 -2.59 2.94
C LEU A 77 -4.80 -4.00 3.50
N TYR A 78 -5.45 -4.25 4.64
CA TYR A 78 -5.44 -5.57 5.27
C TYR A 78 -6.76 -5.89 5.97
N GLN A 79 -6.99 -7.17 6.18
CA GLN A 79 -8.12 -7.78 6.86
C GLN A 79 -7.58 -8.92 7.73
N GLY A 80 -8.34 -9.35 8.73
CA GLY A 80 -7.90 -10.33 9.72
C GLY A 80 -7.31 -11.60 9.11
N LEU A 81 -7.97 -12.19 8.11
CA LEU A 81 -7.53 -13.43 7.45
C LEU A 81 -6.15 -13.29 6.78
N MET A 82 -5.83 -12.11 6.23
CA MET A 82 -4.53 -11.85 5.60
C MET A 82 -3.38 -11.81 6.61
N LEU A 83 -3.66 -11.71 7.92
CA LEU A 83 -2.63 -11.69 8.97
C LEU A 83 -2.19 -13.09 9.41
N ASN A 84 -2.81 -14.16 8.93
CA ASN A 84 -2.51 -15.52 9.40
C ASN A 84 -1.07 -15.94 9.13
N HIS A 85 -0.52 -15.61 7.96
CA HIS A 85 0.81 -16.02 7.51
C HIS A 85 1.87 -14.92 7.64
N VAL A 86 1.58 -13.95 8.49
CA VAL A 86 2.32 -12.70 8.61
C VAL A 86 3.04 -12.70 9.96
N ASN A 87 4.31 -12.28 9.95
CA ASN A 87 5.15 -12.30 11.14
C ASN A 87 4.66 -11.29 12.22
N LYS A 88 5.15 -11.46 13.45
CA LYS A 88 4.73 -10.67 14.61
C LYS A 88 5.13 -9.20 14.49
N ASP A 89 6.31 -8.94 13.95
CA ASP A 89 6.89 -7.61 13.73
C ASP A 89 5.97 -6.70 12.91
N ILE A 90 5.48 -7.16 11.77
CA ILE A 90 4.61 -6.37 10.92
C ILE A 90 3.19 -6.26 11.51
N LYS A 91 2.72 -7.27 12.27
CA LYS A 91 1.46 -7.17 13.05
C LYS A 91 1.54 -6.06 14.11
N GLU A 92 2.68 -5.94 14.79
CA GLU A 92 2.96 -4.87 15.74
C GLU A 92 3.07 -3.51 15.03
N TYR A 93 3.74 -3.46 13.87
CA TYR A 93 3.80 -2.26 13.03
C TYR A 93 2.41 -1.77 12.61
N LEU A 94 1.51 -2.66 12.18
CA LEU A 94 0.15 -2.29 11.76
C LEU A 94 -0.67 -1.70 12.93
N LYS A 95 -0.46 -2.20 14.15
CA LYS A 95 -1.18 -1.77 15.37
C LYS A 95 -0.51 -0.62 16.12
N THR A 96 0.65 -0.14 15.67
CA THR A 96 1.38 0.91 16.39
C THR A 96 0.58 2.21 16.50
N ALA A 97 0.65 2.84 17.67
CA ALA A 97 0.11 4.18 17.92
C ALA A 97 1.19 5.29 17.82
N CYS A 98 2.44 4.89 17.56
CA CYS A 98 3.59 5.77 17.40
C CYS A 98 3.84 6.10 15.92
N CYS A 99 4.68 7.11 15.64
CA CYS A 99 5.07 7.45 14.27
C CYS A 99 5.54 6.18 13.50
N ARG A 100 4.92 5.92 12.33
CA ARG A 100 5.22 4.74 11.50
C ARG A 100 6.70 4.67 11.12
N ARG A 101 7.29 5.81 10.73
CA ARG A 101 8.71 5.89 10.34
C ARG A 101 9.63 5.59 11.52
N LYS A 102 9.30 6.08 12.71
CA LYS A 102 10.05 5.80 13.94
C LYS A 102 9.97 4.32 14.32
N HIS A 103 8.82 3.68 14.17
CA HIS A 103 8.66 2.25 14.45
C HIS A 103 9.44 1.39 13.44
N LEU A 104 9.31 1.67 12.14
CA LEU A 104 10.05 0.94 11.09
C LEU A 104 11.56 1.02 11.27
N LEU A 105 12.10 2.22 11.51
CA LEU A 105 13.53 2.42 11.70
C LEU A 105 14.02 1.96 13.07
N GLY A 106 13.11 1.84 14.05
CA GLY A 106 13.42 1.25 15.35
C GLY A 106 13.80 -0.22 15.28
N SER A 107 13.27 -0.97 14.31
CA SER A 107 13.67 -2.36 14.06
C SER A 107 15.13 -2.52 13.62
N PHE A 108 15.81 -1.43 13.25
CA PHE A 108 17.21 -1.40 12.82
C PHE A 108 18.10 -0.57 13.77
N ASP A 109 17.61 -0.24 14.96
CA ASP A 109 18.28 0.66 15.91
C ASP A 109 18.53 2.08 15.38
N LEU A 110 17.77 2.50 14.36
CA LEU A 110 17.86 3.82 13.72
C LEU A 110 16.76 4.79 14.17
N ALA A 111 16.00 4.45 15.22
CA ALA A 111 14.88 5.28 15.70
C ALA A 111 15.30 6.70 16.14
N SER A 112 16.53 6.85 16.64
CA SER A 112 17.09 8.15 17.07
C SER A 112 17.44 9.07 15.90
N GLN A 113 17.62 8.50 14.70
CA GLN A 113 17.97 9.25 13.48
C GLN A 113 16.74 9.77 12.73
N VAL A 114 15.53 9.46 13.21
CA VAL A 114 14.29 9.84 12.53
C VAL A 114 13.98 11.31 12.73
N ILE A 115 14.21 12.09 11.68
CA ILE A 115 13.77 13.48 11.59
C ILE A 115 12.36 13.50 10.98
N ASN A 116 11.39 14.01 11.73
CA ASN A 116 10.05 14.21 11.20
C ASN A 116 10.03 15.45 10.30
N PRO A 117 9.40 15.39 9.12
CA PRO A 117 9.25 16.54 8.25
C PRO A 117 8.39 17.62 8.91
N SER A 118 8.63 18.87 8.52
CA SER A 118 7.74 20.00 8.77
C SER A 118 7.15 20.43 7.42
N PRO A 119 5.82 20.36 7.21
CA PRO A 119 4.78 19.99 8.17
C PRO A 119 4.71 18.47 8.47
N MET A 120 4.29 18.13 9.70
CA MET A 120 4.24 16.74 10.19
C MET A 120 3.33 15.80 9.39
N HIS A 121 2.35 16.34 8.65
CA HIS A 121 1.43 15.53 7.84
C HIS A 121 2.10 14.86 6.62
N LEU A 122 3.34 15.23 6.30
CA LEU A 122 4.16 14.56 5.27
C LEU A 122 4.83 13.28 5.77
N CYS A 123 4.70 12.96 7.06
CA CYS A 123 5.37 11.81 7.67
C CYS A 123 4.60 10.50 7.54
N CYS A 124 3.43 10.41 8.18
CA CYS A 124 2.56 9.23 8.21
C CYS A 124 1.15 9.61 8.70
N ASP A 125 0.22 8.66 8.64
CA ASP A 125 -1.16 8.78 9.16
C ASP A 125 -1.23 9.27 10.60
N ILE A 126 -0.38 8.74 11.48
CA ILE A 126 -0.38 9.08 12.92
C ILE A 126 0.18 10.49 13.17
N CYS A 127 1.24 10.87 12.47
CA CYS A 127 1.82 12.22 12.57
C CYS A 127 0.89 13.27 11.93
N ALA A 128 0.20 12.93 10.85
CA ALA A 128 -0.78 13.81 10.20
C ALA A 128 -1.93 14.17 11.14
N LYS A 129 -2.45 13.20 11.92
CA LYS A 129 -3.49 13.47 12.94
C LYS A 129 -3.04 14.45 14.03
N LYS A 130 -1.73 14.54 14.29
CA LYS A 130 -1.14 15.47 15.28
C LYS A 130 -0.66 16.77 14.65
N CYS A 131 -0.83 16.95 13.35
CA CYS A 131 -0.33 18.12 12.64
C CYS A 131 -1.20 19.35 12.89
N SER A 132 -0.57 20.48 13.20
CA SER A 132 -1.23 21.76 13.52
C SER A 132 -1.01 22.84 12.44
N CYS A 133 -0.70 22.45 11.20
CA CYS A 133 -0.31 23.40 10.14
C CYS A 133 -1.45 24.26 9.57
N LYS A 134 -2.71 24.00 9.94
CA LYS A 134 -3.92 24.73 9.50
C LYS A 134 -4.16 24.80 7.98
N SER A 135 -3.41 24.04 7.17
CA SER A 135 -3.63 23.96 5.72
C SER A 135 -4.90 23.18 5.39
N LEU A 136 -5.63 23.61 4.34
CA LEU A 136 -6.79 22.91 3.79
C LEU A 136 -6.44 21.52 3.25
N GLU A 137 -5.20 21.33 2.78
CA GLU A 137 -4.70 20.05 2.25
C GLU A 137 -3.97 19.21 3.31
N CYS A 138 -4.13 19.54 4.60
CA CYS A 138 -3.49 18.82 5.68
C CYS A 138 -3.92 17.35 5.70
N GLY A 139 -2.94 16.45 5.52
CA GLY A 139 -3.14 15.00 5.59
C GLY A 139 -3.87 14.39 4.39
N VAL A 140 -4.03 15.11 3.28
CA VAL A 140 -4.62 14.54 2.05
C VAL A 140 -3.85 13.31 1.57
N LEU A 141 -2.52 13.37 1.61
CA LEU A 141 -1.64 12.25 1.19
C LEU A 141 -1.75 11.00 2.09
N THR A 142 -2.21 11.15 3.33
CA THR A 142 -2.33 10.04 4.29
C THR A 142 -3.73 9.44 4.33
N LYS A 143 -4.69 10.07 3.66
CA LYS A 143 -6.04 9.53 3.49
C LYS A 143 -6.07 8.62 2.27
N PHE A 144 -6.57 7.40 2.45
CA PHE A 144 -6.84 6.53 1.32
C PHE A 144 -8.01 7.12 0.52
N PRO A 145 -7.92 7.20 -0.83
CA PRO A 145 -8.93 7.85 -1.67
C PRO A 145 -10.13 6.92 -1.88
N TYR A 146 -10.82 6.60 -0.78
CA TYR A 146 -12.07 5.86 -0.79
C TYR A 146 -13.05 6.55 0.15
N GLU A 147 -14.11 7.09 -0.42
CA GLU A 147 -15.30 7.48 0.33
C GLU A 147 -16.15 6.22 0.47
N GLN A 148 -16.30 5.72 1.69
CA GLN A 148 -17.37 4.78 1.97
C GLN A 148 -18.68 5.51 1.65
N GLN A 149 -19.31 5.15 0.53
CA GLN A 149 -20.75 5.32 0.45
C GLN A 149 -21.31 4.50 1.61
N THR A 150 -21.79 5.18 2.64
CA THR A 150 -22.66 4.60 3.66
C THR A 150 -24.00 4.27 3.02
N SER A 151 -24.01 3.42 2.01
CA SER A 151 -25.19 2.65 1.66
C SER A 151 -25.18 1.48 2.63
N SER A 152 -26.15 1.44 3.54
CA SER A 152 -26.51 0.23 4.28
C SER A 152 -26.40 -0.96 3.33
N VAL A 153 -25.45 -1.85 3.58
CA VAL A 153 -25.39 -3.13 2.87
C VAL A 153 -26.70 -3.81 3.20
N SER A 154 -27.67 -3.79 2.27
CA SER A 154 -28.80 -4.69 2.38
C SER A 154 -28.21 -6.09 2.33
N GLU A 155 -28.50 -6.89 3.34
CA GLU A 155 -28.26 -8.33 3.29
C GLU A 155 -28.95 -8.81 2.02
N ARG A 156 -28.15 -9.16 0.98
CA ARG A 156 -28.68 -9.83 -0.19
C ARG A 156 -28.96 -11.26 0.24
N SER A 157 -30.14 -11.50 0.83
CA SER A 157 -30.70 -12.84 0.89
C SER A 157 -30.99 -13.27 -0.55
N ARG A 158 -30.49 -14.43 -0.92
CA ARG A 158 -30.85 -15.06 -2.18
C ARG A 158 -32.00 -16.00 -1.87
N ASP A 159 -33.21 -15.63 -2.26
CA ASP A 159 -34.36 -16.53 -2.18
C ASP A 159 -34.14 -17.67 -3.18
N ILE A 160 -34.05 -18.90 -2.66
CA ILE A 160 -33.91 -20.12 -3.45
C ILE A 160 -35.33 -20.55 -3.81
N THR A 161 -35.63 -20.72 -5.10
CA THR A 161 -36.93 -21.24 -5.54
C THR A 161 -37.04 -22.73 -5.24
N GLU A 162 -38.26 -23.26 -5.03
CA GLU A 162 -38.47 -24.70 -4.80
C GLU A 162 -37.89 -25.56 -5.93
N GLU A 163 -37.92 -25.07 -7.18
CA GLU A 163 -37.28 -25.72 -8.34
C GLU A 163 -35.76 -25.88 -8.20
N GLN A 164 -35.09 -24.99 -7.44
CA GLN A 164 -33.64 -25.08 -7.19
C GLN A 164 -33.30 -26.04 -6.04
N LEU A 165 -34.27 -26.40 -5.20
CA LEU A 165 -34.11 -27.40 -4.14
C LEU A 165 -34.24 -28.83 -4.68
N ASP A 166 -35.05 -29.03 -5.72
CA ASP A 166 -35.30 -30.34 -6.33
C ASP A 166 -34.17 -30.86 -7.24
N MET A 167 -33.07 -30.09 -7.40
CA MET A 167 -31.89 -30.48 -8.19
C MET A 167 -30.70 -30.98 -7.35
N VAL A 168 -30.90 -31.25 -6.05
CA VAL A 168 -29.86 -31.78 -5.14
C VAL A 168 -30.20 -33.19 -4.67
#